data_AF-A0A821NCI8-F1
#
_entry.id   AF-A0A821NCI8-F1
#
_cell.length_a   1.000
_cell.length_b   1.000
_cell.length_c   1.000
_cell.angle_alpha   90.00
_cell.angle_beta   90.00
_cell.angle_gamma   90.00
#
_symmetry.space_group_name_H-M   'P 1'
#
loop_
_entity.id
_entity.type
_entity.pdbx_description
1 polymer ?
#
loop_
_entity_poly.entity_id
_entity_poly.type
_entity_poly.pdbx_seq_one_letter_code
_entity_poly.pdbx_strand_id
1 'polypeptide(L)'
;MRNRNIDLSLTPVEPVTRQINTRSTNFKVERKQFPVVPCEAMTIYKSQGGTYEKVVVNLKKGMTRSELYVACSRATKATGLYLIGDFVPPKPPERNDA
;
A
#
# COMPACT_ATOMS: atom_id res chain seq x y z
N MET A 1 -24.49 -9.28 31.36
CA MET A 1 -23.73 -9.05 30.12
C MET A 1 -24.41 -7.90 29.38
N ARG A 2 -23.69 -6.81 29.06
CA ARG A 2 -24.31 -5.60 28.49
C ARG A 2 -24.85 -5.91 27.09
N ASN A 3 -26.16 -5.79 26.91
CA ASN A 3 -26.87 -5.94 25.65
C ASN A 3 -26.49 -4.77 24.73
N ARG A 4 -25.30 -4.84 24.12
CA ARG A 4 -24.90 -3.94 23.05
C ARG A 4 -25.55 -4.51 21.81
N ASN A 5 -26.51 -3.77 21.26
CA ASN A 5 -27.30 -4.11 20.08
C ASN A 5 -26.37 -4.16 18.83
N ILE A 6 -25.47 -5.14 18.81
CA ILE A 6 -24.42 -5.32 17.80
C ILE A 6 -24.98 -6.29 16.78
N ASP A 7 -24.93 -5.89 15.51
CA ASP A 7 -25.31 -6.76 14.41
C ASP A 7 -24.41 -8.01 14.37
N LEU A 8 -25.04 -9.18 14.41
CA LEU A 8 -24.38 -10.49 14.40
C LEU A 8 -23.73 -10.81 13.04
N SER A 9 -24.01 -10.03 11.99
CA SER A 9 -23.35 -10.14 10.68
C SER A 9 -21.91 -9.60 10.68
N LEU A 10 -21.51 -8.85 11.72
CA LEU A 10 -20.20 -8.24 11.81
C LEU A 10 -19.13 -9.25 12.24
N THR A 11 -18.02 -9.31 11.49
CA THR A 11 -16.87 -10.13 11.87
C THR A 11 -16.02 -9.40 12.93
N PRO A 12 -15.87 -9.94 14.15
CA PRO A 12 -14.97 -9.37 15.14
C PRO A 12 -13.52 -9.55 14.68
N VAL A 13 -12.72 -8.49 14.78
CA VAL A 13 -11.27 -8.55 14.50
C VAL A 13 -10.54 -8.80 15.81
N GLU A 14 -9.82 -9.91 15.90
CA GLU A 14 -9.08 -10.31 17.09
C GLU A 14 -7.55 -10.11 16.94
N PRO A 15 -6.81 -9.89 18.04
CA PRO A 15 -5.35 -9.83 17.98
C PRO A 15 -4.75 -11.17 17.56
N VAL A 16 -3.80 -11.14 16.63
CA VAL A 16 -3.05 -12.32 16.18
C VAL A 16 -1.63 -12.26 16.73
N THR A 17 -1.16 -13.39 17.26
CA THR A 17 0.23 -13.57 17.68
C THR A 17 1.04 -14.23 16.57
N ARG A 18 2.18 -13.64 16.19
CA ARG A 18 3.12 -14.18 15.19
C ARG A 18 4.53 -14.25 15.78
N GLN A 19 5.20 -15.39 15.59
CA GLN A 19 6.62 -15.53 15.90
C GLN A 19 7.47 -15.17 14.69
N ILE A 20 8.50 -14.36 14.93
CA ILE A 20 9.43 -13.86 13.92
C ILE A 20 10.81 -14.38 14.30
N ASN A 21 11.38 -15.20 13.42
CA ASN A 21 12.75 -15.69 13.57
C ASN A 21 13.70 -14.58 13.14
N THR A 22 14.66 -14.23 14.01
CA THR A 22 15.70 -13.27 13.67
C THR A 22 16.85 -13.97 12.97
N ARG A 23 17.41 -13.34 11.92
CA ARG A 23 18.49 -13.96 11.12
C ARG A 23 19.84 -14.00 11.85
N SER A 24 20.05 -13.15 12.85
CA SER A 24 21.37 -12.93 13.47
C SER A 24 21.45 -13.27 14.95
N THR A 25 20.35 -13.64 15.60
CA THR A 25 20.36 -13.96 17.04
C THR A 25 19.54 -15.22 17.31
N ASN A 26 19.87 -15.94 18.38
CA ASN A 26 19.07 -17.10 18.85
C ASN A 26 17.74 -16.67 19.49
N PHE A 27 17.36 -15.40 19.42
CA PHE A 27 16.10 -14.90 19.95
C PHE A 27 14.97 -15.05 18.93
N LYS A 28 13.82 -15.51 19.42
CA LYS A 28 12.53 -15.50 18.72
C LYS A 28 11.75 -14.28 19.20
N VAL A 29 11.30 -13.44 18.27
CA VAL A 29 10.49 -12.26 18.59
C VAL A 29 9.02 -12.64 18.43
N GLU A 30 8.20 -12.35 19.43
CA GLU A 30 6.76 -12.51 19.34
C GLU A 30 6.08 -11.15 19.13
N ARG A 31 5.19 -11.07 18.14
CA ARG A 31 4.36 -9.89 17.88
C ARG A 31 2.89 -10.25 18.05
N LYS A 32 2.21 -9.62 19.01
CA LYS A 32 0.75 -9.67 19.18
C LYS A 32 0.13 -8.35 18.71
N GLN A 33 -0.68 -8.39 17.66
CA GLN A 33 -1.32 -7.19 17.10
C GLN A 33 -2.59 -7.57 16.31
N PHE A 34 -3.54 -6.65 16.18
CA PHE A 34 -4.66 -6.81 15.25
C PHE A 34 -4.16 -6.92 13.80
N PRO A 35 -4.72 -7.83 12.98
CA PRO A 35 -4.27 -8.05 11.61
C PRO A 35 -4.79 -6.98 10.63
N VAL A 36 -4.65 -5.71 10.99
CA VAL A 36 -5.14 -4.55 10.21
C VAL A 36 -4.08 -3.46 10.13
N VAL A 37 -4.15 -2.65 9.08
CA VAL A 37 -3.31 -1.45 8.88
C VAL A 37 -4.16 -0.36 8.22
N PRO A 38 -3.96 0.93 8.55
CA PRO A 38 -4.57 2.03 7.79
C PRO A 38 -4.21 1.92 6.30
N CYS A 39 -5.17 2.19 5.43
CA CYS A 39 -5.05 1.90 3.99
C CYS A 39 -5.35 3.11 3.08
N GLU A 40 -5.63 4.30 3.63
CA GLU A 40 -5.85 5.49 2.80
C GLU A 40 -4.58 5.90 2.03
N ALA A 41 -3.42 5.78 2.67
CA ALA A 41 -2.12 5.88 2.02
C ALA A 41 -1.48 4.50 1.97
N MET A 42 -1.02 4.11 0.79
CA MET A 42 -0.35 2.83 0.58
C MET A 42 0.86 2.99 -0.34
N THR A 43 1.74 2.01 -0.33
CA THR A 43 2.87 1.98 -1.25
C THR A 43 2.40 1.64 -2.66
N ILE A 44 3.15 2.09 -3.67
CA ILE A 44 2.88 1.80 -5.08
C ILE A 44 2.76 0.28 -5.30
N TYR A 45 3.65 -0.50 -4.69
CA TYR A 45 3.60 -1.97 -4.74
C TYR A 45 2.30 -2.55 -4.19
N LYS A 46 1.79 -2.03 -3.06
CA LYS A 46 0.53 -2.49 -2.47
C LYS A 46 -0.70 -2.02 -3.25
N SER A 47 -0.59 -0.93 -4.01
CA SER A 47 -1.67 -0.46 -4.88
C SER A 47 -1.82 -1.29 -6.16
N GLN A 48 -0.88 -2.18 -6.47
CA GLN A 48 -0.85 -2.89 -7.75
C GLN A 48 -2.10 -3.75 -7.97
N GLY A 49 -2.79 -3.54 -9.08
CA GLY A 49 -4.05 -4.22 -9.41
C GLY A 49 -5.30 -3.56 -8.80
N GLY A 50 -5.14 -2.53 -7.97
CA GLY A 50 -6.24 -1.71 -7.48
C GLY A 50 -6.68 -0.66 -8.49
N THR A 51 -7.94 -0.27 -8.40
CA THR A 51 -8.55 0.81 -9.19
C THR A 51 -9.26 1.74 -8.24
N TYR A 52 -8.97 3.04 -8.32
CA TYR A 52 -9.53 4.05 -7.43
C TYR A 52 -10.08 5.22 -8.25
N GLU A 53 -11.15 5.83 -7.75
CA GLU A 53 -11.76 7.00 -8.39
C GLU A 53 -10.88 8.25 -8.30
N LYS A 54 -10.20 8.43 -7.16
CA LYS A 54 -9.30 9.55 -6.90
C LYS A 54 -8.02 9.04 -6.27
N VAL A 55 -6.87 9.48 -6.80
CA VAL A 55 -5.54 9.06 -6.34
C VAL A 55 -4.65 10.29 -6.25
N VAL A 56 -3.96 10.42 -5.11
CA VAL A 56 -2.84 11.36 -4.96
C VAL A 56 -1.54 10.57 -5.03
N VAL A 57 -0.71 10.85 -6.03
CA VAL A 57 0.62 10.25 -6.17
C VAL A 57 1.65 11.23 -5.65
N ASN A 58 2.37 10.83 -4.62
CA ASN A 58 3.52 11.58 -4.10
C ASN A 58 4.78 11.22 -4.89
N LEU A 59 5.21 12.13 -5.76
CA LEU A 59 6.38 11.97 -6.62
C LEU A 59 7.66 12.12 -5.80
N LYS A 60 8.59 11.17 -6.02
CA LYS A 60 9.91 11.16 -5.37
C LYS A 60 11.01 11.10 -6.42
N LYS A 61 12.15 11.69 -6.09
CA LYS A 61 13.36 11.56 -6.92
C LYS A 61 13.77 10.10 -7.06
N GLY A 62 14.06 9.67 -8.29
CA GLY A 62 14.55 8.32 -8.57
C GLY A 62 13.45 7.27 -8.76
N MET A 63 12.18 7.66 -8.88
CA MET A 63 11.13 6.74 -9.28
C MET A 63 11.40 6.16 -10.67
N THR A 64 11.24 4.84 -10.77
CA THR A 64 11.34 4.12 -12.04
C THR A 64 10.12 4.38 -12.91
N ARG A 65 10.26 4.13 -14.22
CA ARG A 65 9.16 4.25 -15.18
C ARG A 65 7.99 3.32 -14.81
N SER A 66 8.28 2.11 -14.34
CA SER A 66 7.27 1.15 -13.89
C SER A 66 6.54 1.60 -12.64
N GLU A 67 7.24 2.18 -11.65
CA GLU A 67 6.58 2.73 -10.45
C GLU A 67 5.65 3.90 -10.79
N LEU A 68 6.09 4.83 -11.65
CA LEU A 68 5.27 5.94 -12.13
C LEU A 68 4.03 5.43 -12.88
N TYR A 69 4.22 4.46 -13.78
CA TYR A 69 3.12 3.85 -14.52
C TYR A 69 2.13 3.17 -13.56
N VAL A 70 2.62 2.33 -12.64
CA VAL A 70 1.78 1.63 -11.67
C VAL A 70 1.01 2.64 -10.82
N ALA A 71 1.65 3.69 -10.31
CA ALA A 71 1.01 4.69 -9.46
C ALA A 71 -0.09 5.48 -10.20
N CYS A 72 0.23 6.00 -11.39
CA CYS A 72 -0.70 6.83 -12.16
C CYS A 72 -1.87 6.00 -12.74
N SER A 73 -1.60 4.77 -13.18
CA SER A 73 -2.64 3.89 -13.75
C SER A 73 -3.61 3.31 -12.72
N ARG A 74 -3.50 3.66 -11.42
CA ARG A 74 -4.53 3.31 -10.44
C ARG A 74 -5.75 4.23 -10.51
N ALA A 75 -5.60 5.44 -11.07
CA ALA A 75 -6.71 6.35 -11.28
C ALA A 75 -7.51 5.92 -12.52
N THR A 76 -8.84 5.94 -12.41
CA THR A 76 -9.74 5.62 -13.54
C THR A 76 -9.75 6.68 -14.63
N LYS A 77 -9.53 7.95 -14.27
CA LYS A 77 -9.59 9.11 -15.16
C LYS A 77 -8.51 10.11 -14.77
N ALA A 78 -8.01 10.87 -15.75
CA ALA A 78 -7.02 11.92 -15.52
C ALA A 78 -7.51 12.98 -14.52
N THR A 79 -8.81 13.31 -14.52
CA THR A 79 -9.42 14.25 -13.56
C THR A 79 -9.42 13.76 -12.12
N GLY A 80 -9.23 12.44 -11.91
CA GLY A 80 -9.08 11.82 -10.59
C GLY A 80 -7.63 11.63 -10.16
N LEU A 81 -6.65 11.98 -11.00
CA LEU A 81 -5.23 11.83 -10.71
C LEU A 81 -4.64 13.17 -10.25
N TYR A 82 -4.06 13.18 -9.06
CA TYR A 82 -3.38 14.34 -8.48
C TYR A 82 -1.93 13.98 -8.25
N LEU A 83 -1.02 14.83 -8.71
CA LEU A 83 0.43 14.66 -8.52
C LEU A 83 0.93 15.74 -7.57
N ILE A 84 1.70 15.33 -6.56
CA ILE A 84 2.38 16.25 -5.63
C ILE A 84 3.88 15.94 -5.61
N GLY A 85 4.69 16.93 -5.23
CA GLY A 85 6.15 16.81 -5.19
C GLY A 85 6.82 17.13 -6.53
N ASP A 86 8.12 16.87 -6.61
CA ASP A 86 8.95 17.24 -7.76
C ASP A 86 9.08 16.09 -8.76
N PHE A 87 8.62 16.32 -9.98
CA PHE A 87 8.82 15.37 -11.07
C PHE A 87 10.26 15.43 -11.59
N VAL A 88 10.97 14.31 -11.48
CA VAL A 88 12.25 14.10 -12.16
C VAL A 88 12.04 13.00 -13.20
N PRO A 89 12.24 13.28 -14.50
CA PRO A 89 12.00 12.30 -15.54
C PRO A 89 12.90 11.07 -15.35
N PRO A 90 12.36 9.85 -15.42
CA PRO A 90 13.18 8.64 -15.43
C PRO A 90 14.02 8.59 -16.70
N LYS A 91 15.02 7.70 -16.73
CA LYS A 91 15.84 7.49 -17.94
C LYS A 91 14.93 7.21 -19.15
N PRO A 92 15.24 7.78 -20.33
CA PRO A 92 14.53 7.45 -21.56
C PRO A 92 14.52 5.93 -21.79
N PRO A 93 13.45 5.37 -22.36
CA PRO A 93 13.40 3.95 -22.69
C PRO A 93 14.50 3.59 -23.69
N GLU A 94 15.28 2.57 -23.37
CA GLU A 94 16.25 1.99 -24.30
C GLU A 94 15.55 1.05 -25.29
N ARG A 95 16.23 0.66 -26.37
CA ARG A 95 15.64 -0.18 -27.44
C ARG A 95 15.03 -1.50 -26.95
N ASN A 96 15.47 -1.98 -25.78
CA ASN A 96 15.07 -3.26 -25.19
C ASN A 96 14.20 -3.11 -23.92
N ASP A 97 13.78 -1.89 -23.60
CA ASP A 97 12.91 -1.59 -22.46
C ASP A 97 11.44 -1.86 -22.86
N ALA A 98 11.01 -3.11 -22.76
CA ALA A 98 9.58 -3.47 -22.80
C ALA A 98 8.86 -3.09 -21.50
#